data_AF-A0A3L7YD49-F1
#
_entry.id   AF-A0A3L7YD49-F1
#
_cell.length_a   1.000
_cell.length_b   1.000
_cell.length_c   1.000
_cell.angle_alpha   90.00
_cell.angle_beta   90.00
_cell.angle_gamma   90.00
#
_symmetry.space_group_name_H-M   'P 1'
#
loop_
_entity.id
_entity.type
_entity.pdbx_description
1 polymer ?
#
loop_
_entity_poly.entity_id
_entity_poly.type
_entity_poly.pdbx_seq_one_letter_code
_entity_poly.pdbx_strand_id
1 'polypeptide(L)'
;MLEAEVQLRVQVAAVEPQGWWRLLDWLEVVQPALITPAGGLLFSFAIERLLDTLAEQVPALGEIWQSHAAAVESLQVARSALADPAAAQPAAPALATLQQHANNIMEHAPAVRERLLAMARSAAEQSEARYLELVSERVARWAEQLPARAKSRGELAELAYDGALEDARGSGRPLQVRVVAKAMFDNAGLGQLLPRAELQHVTPENLRVEVARQVEQLSGAEQLQTALRGLQVQYKLPAITAVPAWDSLDWEELQDALEESARTAQVASNAQLQRELAQLLALRITRAEHLTRAELGRIIVDVSFNREAVVQGARAQPGRVVQRFSYTGYVAAQLDEAHDKAGMQADLLEHLNCAFDARMHALGEAEIQRLSSAKVADLEPGTAAALSTALQAAGQHVDAGTSFSELAPGARSAAQSVLGRRVATDTMRQLLLSVSSQLWVDFLTSIESLRTSIGLEAYAQRDPLMAYKSRAFDEFKQLQNDMRSTVVARMFTWQVRPVSAPAAAIAAAPAAGTAAKGAPAAAIGRNDPCRCGSGKKYKNCCMKSDGA
;
A
#
# COMPACT_ATOMS: atom_id res chain seq x y z
N MET A 1 -10.74 8.22 18.34
CA MET A 1 -10.48 7.06 17.47
C MET A 1 -8.99 6.83 17.29
N LEU A 2 -8.27 7.82 16.76
CA LEU A 2 -6.80 7.75 16.59
C LEU A 2 -6.08 7.41 17.90
N GLU A 3 -6.35 8.17 18.97
CA GLU A 3 -5.75 7.94 20.29
C GLU A 3 -5.93 6.51 20.81
N ALA A 4 -7.16 6.00 20.77
CA ALA A 4 -7.45 4.63 21.18
C ALA A 4 -6.74 3.58 20.32
N GLU A 5 -6.60 3.82 19.02
CA GLU A 5 -5.89 2.90 18.11
C GLU A 5 -4.38 2.91 18.36
N VAL A 6 -3.78 4.09 18.58
CA VAL A 6 -2.36 4.22 18.95
C VAL A 6 -2.10 3.55 20.30
N GLN A 7 -2.93 3.82 21.30
CA GLN A 7 -2.79 3.23 22.64
C GLN A 7 -2.83 1.69 22.57
N LEU A 8 -3.81 1.12 21.85
CA LEU A 8 -3.93 -0.33 21.69
C LEU A 8 -2.68 -0.91 21.01
N ARG A 9 -2.23 -0.30 19.92
CA ARG A 9 -1.10 -0.82 19.14
C ARG A 9 0.23 -0.69 19.87
N VAL A 10 0.45 0.38 20.62
CA VAL A 10 1.64 0.53 21.48
C VAL A 10 1.65 -0.52 22.59
N GLN A 11 0.49 -0.84 23.19
CA GLN A 11 0.39 -1.89 24.21
C GLN A 11 0.73 -3.27 23.63
N VAL A 12 0.22 -3.59 22.44
CA VAL A 12 0.55 -4.84 21.72
C VAL A 12 2.03 -4.87 21.34
N ALA A 13 2.54 -3.75 20.79
CA ALA A 13 3.91 -3.63 20.31
C ALA A 13 4.96 -3.89 21.40
N ALA A 14 4.65 -3.51 22.64
CA ALA A 14 5.57 -3.64 23.76
C ALA A 14 5.56 -5.03 24.43
N VAL A 15 4.69 -5.95 24.00
CA VAL A 15 4.59 -7.32 24.56
C VAL A 15 4.93 -8.36 23.50
N GLU A 16 4.58 -8.11 22.23
CA GLU A 16 4.87 -9.05 21.15
C GLU A 16 6.33 -8.98 20.69
N PRO A 17 6.95 -10.12 20.38
CA PRO A 17 8.19 -10.14 19.60
C PRO A 17 8.00 -9.33 18.31
N GLN A 18 8.95 -8.43 18.03
CA GLN A 18 8.91 -7.53 16.86
C GLN A 18 7.72 -6.56 16.83
N GLY A 19 7.02 -6.38 17.95
CA GLY A 19 5.84 -5.54 18.03
C GLY A 19 6.10 -4.09 17.61
N TRP A 20 7.27 -3.52 17.96
CA TRP A 20 7.67 -2.18 17.54
C TRP A 20 7.78 -2.03 16.03
N TRP A 21 8.29 -3.05 15.34
CA TRP A 21 8.33 -3.02 13.88
C TRP A 21 6.92 -3.04 13.29
N ARG A 22 6.04 -3.92 13.77
CA ARG A 22 4.64 -3.99 13.28
C ARG A 22 3.91 -2.67 13.49
N LEU A 23 4.17 -1.98 14.59
CA LEU A 23 3.65 -0.65 14.86
C LEU A 23 4.15 0.37 13.83
N LEU A 24 5.45 0.41 13.56
CA LEU A 24 6.04 1.31 12.57
C LEU A 24 5.58 1.00 11.14
N ASP A 25 5.42 -0.27 10.79
CA ASP A 25 4.89 -0.69 9.50
C ASP A 25 3.43 -0.26 9.31
N TRP A 26 2.61 -0.40 10.36
CA TRP A 26 1.27 0.16 10.38
C TRP A 26 1.26 1.69 10.22
N LEU A 27 2.20 2.40 10.87
CA LEU A 27 2.32 3.86 10.74
C LEU A 27 2.67 4.28 9.31
N GLU A 28 3.53 3.54 8.61
CA GLU A 28 3.83 3.80 7.18
C GLU A 28 2.60 3.64 6.28
N VAL A 29 1.63 2.82 6.69
CA VAL A 29 0.34 2.70 5.96
C VAL A 29 -0.61 3.84 6.33
N VAL A 30 -0.70 4.20 7.61
CA VAL A 30 -1.60 5.25 8.12
C VAL A 30 -1.17 6.64 7.64
N GLN A 31 0.10 6.97 7.85
CA GLN A 31 0.71 8.24 7.49
C GLN A 31 2.08 7.97 6.84
N PRO A 32 2.09 7.55 5.56
CA PRO A 32 3.33 7.51 4.78
C PRO A 32 3.89 8.92 4.62
N ALA A 33 5.05 9.05 3.98
CA ALA A 33 5.47 10.35 3.46
C ALA A 33 4.41 10.91 2.48
N LEU A 34 3.82 12.06 2.79
CA LEU A 34 2.73 12.67 2.02
C LEU A 34 3.23 13.91 1.29
N ILE A 35 2.95 13.96 -0.02
CA ILE A 35 3.05 15.21 -0.76
C ILE A 35 1.77 16.00 -0.49
N THR A 36 1.91 17.20 0.06
CA THR A 36 0.78 18.08 0.31
C THR A 36 0.27 18.65 -1.01
N PRO A 37 -1.02 19.05 -1.10
CA PRO A 37 -1.56 19.72 -2.29
C PRO A 37 -0.74 20.94 -2.76
N ALA A 38 -0.08 21.64 -1.82
CA ALA A 38 0.79 22.77 -2.10
C ALA A 38 2.24 22.39 -2.49
N GLY A 39 2.55 21.10 -2.64
CA GLY A 39 3.87 20.60 -3.03
C GLY A 39 4.88 20.44 -1.89
N GLY A 40 4.45 20.65 -0.63
CA GLY A 40 5.24 20.33 0.56
C GLY A 40 5.34 18.82 0.77
N LEU A 41 6.28 18.37 1.60
CA LEU A 41 6.42 16.97 1.98
C LEU A 41 6.26 16.84 3.50
N LEU A 42 5.35 15.98 3.93
CA LEU A 42 5.20 15.57 5.34
C LEU A 42 5.83 14.20 5.47
N PHE A 43 6.84 14.07 6.31
CA PHE A 43 7.54 12.80 6.48
C PHE A 43 6.72 11.83 7.34
N SER A 44 6.98 10.54 7.16
CA SER A 44 6.47 9.52 8.08
C SER A 44 7.20 9.61 9.42
N PHE A 45 6.62 9.00 10.45
CA PHE A 45 7.27 8.95 11.78
C PHE A 45 8.65 8.32 11.73
N ALA A 46 8.82 7.23 10.95
CA ALA A 46 10.12 6.59 10.81
C ALA A 46 11.14 7.54 10.18
N ILE A 47 10.76 8.33 9.16
CA ILE A 47 11.67 9.27 8.52
C ILE A 47 12.02 10.44 9.45
N GLU A 48 11.08 10.97 10.24
CA GLU A 48 11.40 11.98 11.25
C GLU A 48 12.43 11.44 12.25
N ARG A 49 12.25 10.21 12.74
CA ARG A 49 13.23 9.56 13.62
C ARG A 49 14.59 9.36 12.97
N LEU A 50 14.65 8.96 11.71
CA LEU A 50 15.92 8.85 10.97
C LEU A 50 16.64 10.19 10.89
N LEU A 51 15.90 11.28 10.65
CA LEU A 51 16.49 12.62 10.59
C LEU A 51 17.02 13.05 11.96
N ASP A 52 16.33 12.73 13.04
CA ASP A 52 16.79 13.02 14.40
C ASP A 52 18.06 12.22 14.72
N THR A 53 18.07 10.91 14.44
CA THR A 53 19.26 10.06 14.57
C THR A 53 20.43 10.59 13.73
N LEU A 54 20.16 11.08 12.51
CA LEU A 54 21.19 11.66 11.66
C LEU A 54 21.78 12.95 12.25
N ALA A 55 20.96 13.79 12.86
CA ALA A 55 21.41 15.01 13.54
C ALA A 55 22.22 14.73 14.81
N GLU A 56 21.84 13.70 15.56
CA GLU A 56 22.62 13.23 16.71
C GLU A 56 24.00 12.71 16.28
N GLN A 57 24.07 11.99 15.15
CA GLN A 57 25.32 11.46 14.60
C GLN A 57 26.18 12.50 13.89
N VAL A 58 25.58 13.60 13.42
CA VAL A 58 26.25 14.72 12.78
C VAL A 58 25.74 16.03 13.41
N PRO A 59 26.25 16.42 14.61
CA PRO A 59 25.71 17.55 15.38
C PRO A 59 25.62 18.88 14.62
N ALA A 60 26.53 19.10 13.65
CA ALA A 60 26.49 20.25 12.76
C ALA A 60 25.16 20.38 12.00
N LEU A 61 24.47 19.28 11.70
CA LEU A 61 23.13 19.34 11.09
C LEU A 61 22.09 19.97 12.02
N GLY A 62 22.17 19.72 13.33
CA GLY A 62 21.29 20.35 14.31
C GLY A 62 21.45 21.86 14.32
N GLU A 63 22.70 22.34 14.33
CA GLU A 63 23.01 23.76 14.22
C GLU A 63 22.55 24.35 12.87
N ILE A 64 22.77 23.61 11.77
CA ILE A 64 22.29 24.01 10.44
C ILE A 64 20.77 24.15 10.47
N TRP A 65 20.03 23.15 10.94
CA TRP A 65 18.57 23.18 10.92
C TRP A 65 17.97 24.27 11.81
N GLN A 66 18.61 24.59 12.94
CA GLN A 66 18.20 25.69 13.81
C GLN A 66 18.51 27.07 13.20
N SER A 67 19.65 27.21 12.51
CA SER A 67 20.10 28.50 11.95
C SER A 67 19.60 28.80 10.53
N HIS A 68 19.20 27.78 9.74
CA HIS A 68 18.99 27.90 8.29
C HIS A 68 17.54 28.05 7.82
N ALA A 69 16.56 28.01 8.72
CA ALA A 69 15.16 28.24 8.34
C ALA A 69 14.96 29.60 7.62
N ALA A 70 15.82 30.59 7.90
CA ALA A 70 15.81 31.90 7.22
C ALA A 70 16.92 32.08 6.16
N ALA A 71 18.00 31.27 6.17
CA ALA A 71 19.20 31.50 5.35
C ALA A 71 19.13 30.87 3.94
N VAL A 72 18.43 29.74 3.76
CA VAL A 72 18.33 29.05 2.45
C VAL A 72 17.42 29.80 1.48
N GLU A 73 16.32 30.37 1.99
CA GLU A 73 15.44 31.25 1.22
C GLU A 73 16.20 32.51 0.76
N SER A 74 17.05 33.06 1.64
CA SER A 74 17.94 34.19 1.33
C SER A 74 19.02 33.85 0.29
N LEU A 75 19.58 32.62 0.30
CA LEU A 75 20.55 32.13 -0.69
C LEU A 75 19.93 31.94 -2.08
N GLN A 76 18.72 31.40 -2.14
CA GLN A 76 18.00 31.17 -3.39
C GLN A 76 17.56 32.48 -4.03
N VAL A 77 17.11 33.44 -3.21
CA VAL A 77 16.81 34.82 -3.62
C VAL A 77 18.07 35.56 -4.07
N ALA A 78 19.17 35.50 -3.32
CA ALA A 78 20.45 36.12 -3.70
C ALA A 78 21.00 35.58 -5.02
N ARG A 79 20.82 34.28 -5.29
CA ARG A 79 21.23 33.65 -6.56
C ARG A 79 20.33 34.03 -7.74
N SER A 80 19.04 34.20 -7.50
CA SER A 80 18.11 34.74 -8.52
C SER A 80 18.46 36.20 -8.88
N ALA A 81 18.93 36.99 -7.91
CA ALA A 81 19.39 38.37 -8.14
C ALA A 81 20.71 38.43 -8.94
N LEU A 82 21.57 37.41 -8.84
CA LEU A 82 22.81 37.28 -9.64
C LEU A 82 22.61 36.90 -11.10
N ALA A 83 21.37 36.57 -11.50
CA ALA A 83 21.03 36.42 -12.92
C ALA A 83 20.95 37.79 -13.63
N ASP A 84 20.96 38.91 -12.88
CA ASP A 84 20.97 40.27 -13.40
C ASP A 84 22.32 40.99 -13.07
N PRO A 85 23.18 41.25 -14.07
CA PRO A 85 24.52 41.80 -13.85
C PRO A 85 24.54 43.24 -13.31
N ALA A 86 23.42 43.99 -13.35
CA ALA A 86 23.36 45.37 -12.85
C ALA A 86 23.20 45.48 -11.33
N ALA A 87 22.74 44.41 -10.65
CA ALA A 87 22.51 44.38 -9.19
C ALA A 87 23.70 43.85 -8.38
N ALA A 88 24.77 43.37 -9.05
CA ALA A 88 25.82 42.55 -8.43
C ALA A 88 26.88 43.32 -7.61
N GLN A 89 27.16 44.60 -7.91
CA GLN A 89 28.24 45.36 -7.26
C GLN A 89 28.02 45.66 -5.76
N PRO A 90 26.84 46.14 -5.30
CA PRO A 90 26.62 46.45 -3.88
C PRO A 90 26.38 45.21 -2.99
N ALA A 91 26.19 44.02 -3.59
CA ALA A 91 25.91 42.77 -2.87
C ALA A 91 27.13 41.84 -2.67
N ALA A 92 28.30 42.18 -3.24
CA ALA A 92 29.49 41.34 -3.25
C ALA A 92 30.00 40.85 -1.86
N PRO A 93 30.09 41.70 -0.80
CA PRO A 93 30.53 41.22 0.51
C PRO A 93 29.51 40.30 1.18
N ALA A 94 28.21 40.59 1.06
CA ALA A 94 27.15 39.72 1.56
C ALA A 94 27.15 38.36 0.83
N LEU A 95 27.39 38.38 -0.48
CA LEU A 95 27.52 37.17 -1.29
C LEU A 95 28.75 36.34 -0.90
N ALA A 96 29.89 36.98 -0.62
CA ALA A 96 31.09 36.28 -0.16
C ALA A 96 30.87 35.61 1.20
N THR A 97 30.18 36.28 2.13
CA THR A 97 29.80 35.68 3.42
C THR A 97 28.84 34.50 3.24
N LEU A 98 27.84 34.64 2.37
CA LEU A 98 26.90 33.56 2.03
C LEU A 98 27.59 32.37 1.37
N GLN A 99 28.57 32.61 0.49
CA GLN A 99 29.35 31.56 -0.15
C GLN A 99 30.28 30.84 0.85
N GLN A 100 30.91 31.58 1.76
CA GLN A 100 31.72 30.98 2.82
C GLN A 100 30.86 30.11 3.74
N HIS A 101 29.67 30.59 4.11
CA HIS A 101 28.70 29.83 4.88
C HIS A 101 28.27 28.55 4.15
N ALA A 102 27.97 28.65 2.85
CA ALA A 102 27.67 27.50 2.01
C ALA A 102 28.83 26.48 1.94
N ASN A 103 30.08 26.95 1.87
CA ASN A 103 31.25 26.09 1.88
C ASN A 103 31.41 25.36 3.22
N ASN A 104 31.26 26.08 4.34
CA ASN A 104 31.34 25.50 5.69
C ASN A 104 30.29 24.39 5.88
N ILE A 105 29.04 24.61 5.43
CA ILE A 105 27.99 23.58 5.46
C ILE A 105 28.41 22.35 4.65
N MET A 106 29.02 22.56 3.48
CA MET A 106 29.43 21.48 2.59
C MET A 106 30.62 20.66 3.11
N GLU A 107 31.39 21.16 4.08
CA GLU A 107 32.44 20.36 4.75
C GLU A 107 31.84 19.13 5.45
N HIS A 108 30.57 19.18 5.88
CA HIS A 108 29.88 18.07 6.52
C HIS A 108 29.26 17.08 5.53
N ALA A 109 29.18 17.39 4.24
CA ALA A 109 28.54 16.54 3.23
C ALA A 109 29.12 15.10 3.17
N PRO A 110 30.45 14.86 3.27
CA PRO A 110 30.99 13.50 3.29
C PRO A 110 30.50 12.68 4.49
N ALA A 111 30.48 13.26 5.69
CA ALA A 111 30.00 12.60 6.90
C ALA A 111 28.51 12.26 6.80
N VAL A 112 27.70 13.17 6.25
CA VAL A 112 26.26 12.93 6.03
C VAL A 112 26.03 11.80 5.04
N ARG A 113 26.76 11.77 3.91
CA ARG A 113 26.66 10.66 2.93
C ARG A 113 27.05 9.33 3.56
N GLU A 114 28.11 9.30 4.35
CA GLU A 114 28.56 8.10 5.05
C GLU A 114 27.51 7.58 6.03
N ARG A 115 26.93 8.46 6.86
CA ARG A 115 25.87 8.08 7.81
C ARG A 115 24.60 7.62 7.11
N LEU A 116 24.11 8.34 6.10
CA LEU A 116 22.95 7.92 5.33
C LEU A 116 23.17 6.56 4.65
N LEU A 117 24.37 6.31 4.10
CA LEU A 117 24.71 5.02 3.51
C LEU A 117 24.72 3.91 4.56
N ALA A 118 25.28 4.14 5.74
CA ALA A 118 25.29 3.18 6.85
C ALA A 118 23.86 2.87 7.35
N MET A 119 23.00 3.88 7.50
CA MET A 119 21.60 3.70 7.86
C MET A 119 20.84 2.89 6.80
N ALA A 120 20.99 3.25 5.53
CA ALA A 120 20.35 2.53 4.42
C ALA A 120 20.83 1.07 4.32
N ARG A 121 22.12 0.84 4.58
CA ARG A 121 22.69 -0.51 4.67
C ARG A 121 22.05 -1.34 5.76
N SER A 122 22.03 -0.83 6.98
CA SER A 122 21.43 -1.55 8.10
C SER A 122 19.94 -1.78 7.87
N ALA A 123 19.22 -0.81 7.31
CA ALA A 123 17.81 -0.98 6.93
C ALA A 123 17.59 -2.08 5.86
N ALA A 124 18.48 -2.17 4.86
CA ALA A 124 18.43 -3.23 3.86
C ALA A 124 18.75 -4.62 4.44
N GLU A 125 19.74 -4.72 5.32
CA GLU A 125 20.10 -5.97 6.04
C GLU A 125 18.95 -6.42 6.96
N GLN A 126 18.27 -5.50 7.64
CA GLN A 126 17.11 -5.83 8.47
C GLN A 126 15.86 -6.19 7.65
N SER A 127 15.69 -5.56 6.49
CA SER A 127 14.64 -5.95 5.54
C SER A 127 14.88 -7.37 4.99
N GLU A 128 16.15 -7.75 4.76
CA GLU A 128 16.57 -9.10 4.39
C GLU A 128 16.21 -10.13 5.48
N ALA A 129 16.59 -9.88 6.72
CA ALA A 129 16.31 -10.81 7.82
C ALA A 129 14.81 -11.14 7.94
N ARG A 130 13.95 -10.12 7.79
CA ARG A 130 12.49 -10.30 7.78
C ARG A 130 11.97 -11.01 6.56
N TYR A 131 12.56 -10.74 5.42
CA TYR A 131 12.17 -11.42 4.19
C TYR A 131 12.38 -12.93 4.34
N LEU A 132 13.48 -13.36 4.96
CA LEU A 132 13.71 -14.78 5.30
C LEU A 132 12.66 -15.31 6.28
N GLU A 133 12.32 -14.55 7.31
CA GLU A 133 11.27 -14.93 8.26
C GLU A 133 9.89 -15.07 7.60
N LEU A 134 9.51 -14.14 6.71
CA LEU A 134 8.25 -14.21 5.95
C LEU A 134 8.21 -15.41 4.99
N VAL A 135 9.35 -15.84 4.48
CA VAL A 135 9.47 -17.09 3.70
C VAL A 135 9.20 -18.28 4.63
N SER A 136 9.89 -18.35 5.77
CA SER A 136 9.70 -19.39 6.79
C SER A 136 8.24 -19.49 7.25
N GLU A 137 7.61 -18.38 7.67
CA GLU A 137 6.20 -18.33 8.07
C GLU A 137 5.24 -18.79 6.96
N ARG A 138 5.60 -18.55 5.70
CA ARG A 138 4.78 -18.98 4.56
C ARG A 138 4.91 -20.48 4.33
N VAL A 139 6.11 -21.03 4.44
CA VAL A 139 6.34 -22.48 4.34
C VAL A 139 5.68 -23.21 5.50
N ALA A 140 5.79 -22.70 6.73
CA ALA A 140 5.10 -23.25 7.90
C ALA A 140 3.58 -23.30 7.70
N ARG A 141 2.98 -22.23 7.16
CA ARG A 141 1.55 -22.22 6.80
C ARG A 141 1.21 -23.23 5.70
N TRP A 142 2.09 -23.47 4.74
CA TRP A 142 1.87 -24.50 3.73
C TRP A 142 1.95 -25.90 4.30
N ALA A 143 2.90 -26.15 5.21
CA ALA A 143 3.04 -27.42 5.91
C ALA A 143 1.77 -27.79 6.69
N GLU A 144 1.06 -26.79 7.24
CA GLU A 144 -0.23 -26.99 7.90
C GLU A 144 -1.40 -27.13 6.91
N GLN A 145 -1.48 -26.22 5.91
CA GLN A 145 -2.70 -26.09 5.09
C GLN A 145 -2.75 -27.04 3.89
N LEU A 146 -1.62 -27.30 3.22
CA LEU A 146 -1.62 -28.06 1.98
C LEU A 146 -1.96 -29.55 2.20
N PRO A 147 -1.43 -30.24 3.23
CA PRO A 147 -1.86 -31.61 3.54
C PRO A 147 -3.34 -31.72 3.86
N ALA A 148 -3.89 -30.79 4.65
CA ALA A 148 -5.32 -30.77 4.97
C ALA A 148 -6.18 -30.59 3.71
N ARG A 149 -5.80 -29.67 2.82
CA ARG A 149 -6.50 -29.45 1.54
C ARG A 149 -6.40 -30.65 0.61
N ALA A 150 -5.22 -31.27 0.50
CA ALA A 150 -5.02 -32.47 -0.30
C ALA A 150 -5.93 -33.60 0.18
N LYS A 151 -5.96 -33.84 1.50
CA LYS A 151 -6.85 -34.84 2.12
C LYS A 151 -8.33 -34.57 1.83
N SER A 152 -8.79 -33.34 1.98
CA SER A 152 -10.18 -32.98 1.64
C SER A 152 -10.52 -33.26 0.17
N ARG A 153 -9.55 -33.16 -0.75
CA ARG A 153 -9.75 -33.54 -2.16
C ARG A 153 -9.87 -35.05 -2.33
N GLY A 154 -9.10 -35.83 -1.58
CA GLY A 154 -9.24 -37.29 -1.49
C GLY A 154 -10.62 -37.72 -0.98
N GLU A 155 -11.09 -37.08 0.10
CA GLU A 155 -12.44 -37.34 0.66
C GLU A 155 -13.56 -37.03 -0.36
N LEU A 156 -13.44 -35.93 -1.13
CA LEU A 156 -14.36 -35.64 -2.23
C LEU A 156 -14.32 -36.72 -3.32
N ALA A 157 -13.14 -37.28 -3.62
CA ALA A 157 -13.00 -38.38 -4.55
C ALA A 157 -13.73 -39.63 -4.02
N GLU A 158 -13.59 -39.96 -2.73
CA GLU A 158 -14.31 -41.08 -2.12
C GLU A 158 -15.84 -40.93 -2.16
N LEU A 159 -16.37 -39.71 -1.98
CA LEU A 159 -17.80 -39.46 -2.11
C LEU A 159 -18.33 -39.81 -3.51
N ALA A 160 -17.55 -39.54 -4.55
CA ALA A 160 -17.90 -39.92 -5.92
C ALA A 160 -17.86 -41.45 -6.12
N TYR A 161 -16.92 -42.14 -5.47
CA TYR A 161 -16.89 -43.60 -5.45
C TYR A 161 -18.13 -44.18 -4.75
N ASP A 162 -18.49 -43.66 -3.58
CA ASP A 162 -19.63 -44.14 -2.79
C ASP A 162 -20.94 -43.97 -3.58
N GLY A 163 -21.14 -42.83 -4.25
CA GLY A 163 -22.27 -42.64 -5.16
C GLY A 163 -22.28 -43.64 -6.34
N ALA A 164 -21.13 -43.88 -6.97
CA ALA A 164 -21.03 -44.86 -8.05
C ALA A 164 -21.30 -46.31 -7.58
N LEU A 165 -20.93 -46.65 -6.35
CA LEU A 165 -21.20 -47.94 -5.73
C LEU A 165 -22.70 -48.14 -5.48
N GLU A 166 -23.42 -47.10 -5.04
CA GLU A 166 -24.86 -47.13 -4.89
C GLU A 166 -25.57 -47.33 -6.24
N ASP A 167 -25.15 -46.62 -7.28
CA ASP A 167 -25.68 -46.77 -8.64
C ASP A 167 -25.45 -48.18 -9.21
N ALA A 168 -24.26 -48.76 -8.96
CA ALA A 168 -23.94 -50.12 -9.37
C ALA A 168 -24.83 -51.15 -8.66
N ARG A 169 -25.07 -50.98 -7.35
CA ARG A 169 -26.01 -51.82 -6.57
C ARG A 169 -27.44 -51.70 -7.09
N GLY A 170 -27.90 -50.49 -7.41
CA GLY A 170 -29.26 -50.25 -7.91
C GLY A 170 -29.50 -50.78 -9.34
N SER A 171 -28.47 -50.73 -10.20
CA SER A 171 -28.57 -51.16 -11.60
C SER A 171 -28.17 -52.62 -11.86
N GLY A 172 -27.55 -53.29 -10.88
CA GLY A 172 -27.01 -54.65 -11.01
C GLY A 172 -25.81 -54.78 -11.95
N ARG A 173 -25.20 -53.66 -12.37
CA ARG A 173 -24.02 -53.63 -13.25
C ARG A 173 -22.74 -53.56 -12.42
N PRO A 174 -21.65 -54.25 -12.83
CA PRO A 174 -20.39 -54.16 -12.12
C PRO A 174 -19.75 -52.77 -12.27
N LEU A 175 -19.01 -52.35 -11.24
CA LEU A 175 -18.24 -51.10 -11.25
C LEU A 175 -17.19 -51.13 -12.37
N GLN A 176 -17.21 -50.09 -13.21
CA GLN A 176 -16.20 -49.90 -14.23
C GLN A 176 -15.07 -49.02 -13.69
N VAL A 177 -13.95 -49.65 -13.30
CA VAL A 177 -12.77 -49.01 -12.69
C VAL A 177 -12.41 -47.67 -13.34
N ARG A 178 -12.29 -47.63 -14.68
CA ARG A 178 -11.91 -46.39 -15.39
C ARG A 178 -12.96 -45.28 -15.32
N VAL A 179 -14.24 -45.63 -15.37
CA VAL A 179 -15.34 -44.64 -15.36
C VAL A 179 -15.46 -44.03 -13.99
N VAL A 180 -15.40 -44.88 -12.95
CA VAL A 180 -15.47 -44.45 -11.56
C VAL A 180 -14.22 -43.66 -11.17
N ALA A 181 -13.02 -44.13 -11.51
CA ALA A 181 -11.79 -43.38 -11.28
C ALA A 181 -11.88 -41.98 -11.94
N LYS A 182 -12.35 -41.89 -13.18
CA LYS A 182 -12.56 -40.58 -13.83
C LYS A 182 -13.52 -39.68 -13.03
N ALA A 183 -14.66 -40.22 -12.59
CA ALA A 183 -15.63 -39.46 -11.80
C ALA A 183 -15.03 -38.98 -10.45
N MET A 184 -14.19 -39.81 -9.81
CA MET A 184 -13.46 -39.45 -8.60
C MET A 184 -12.51 -38.25 -8.84
N PHE A 185 -11.73 -38.29 -9.92
CA PHE A 185 -10.85 -37.17 -10.33
C PHE A 185 -11.64 -35.89 -10.66
N ASP A 186 -12.70 -36.02 -11.47
CA ASP A 186 -13.55 -34.88 -11.84
C ASP A 186 -14.22 -34.24 -10.60
N ASN A 187 -14.72 -35.05 -9.66
CA ASN A 187 -15.36 -34.55 -8.43
C ASN A 187 -14.36 -33.90 -7.47
N ALA A 188 -13.12 -34.39 -7.46
CA ALA A 188 -12.01 -33.74 -6.77
C ALA A 188 -11.49 -32.50 -7.51
N GLY A 189 -12.03 -32.15 -8.68
CA GLY A 189 -11.61 -30.98 -9.47
C GLY A 189 -10.31 -31.15 -10.23
N LEU A 190 -9.82 -32.38 -10.38
CA LEU A 190 -8.66 -32.73 -11.18
C LEU A 190 -9.15 -33.25 -12.54
N GLY A 191 -9.13 -32.40 -13.59
CA GLY A 191 -9.66 -32.78 -14.91
C GLY A 191 -8.79 -33.75 -15.72
N GLN A 192 -7.70 -34.27 -15.14
CA GLN A 192 -6.73 -35.11 -15.84
C GLN A 192 -7.03 -36.60 -15.60
N LEU A 193 -7.35 -37.31 -16.68
CA LEU A 193 -7.45 -38.77 -16.65
C LEU A 193 -6.04 -39.37 -16.50
N LEU A 194 -5.88 -40.24 -15.51
CA LEU A 194 -4.64 -41.00 -15.34
C LEU A 194 -4.35 -41.84 -16.60
N PRO A 195 -3.06 -41.97 -16.98
CA PRO A 195 -2.62 -42.93 -17.98
C PRO A 195 -3.13 -44.35 -17.67
N ARG A 196 -3.43 -45.14 -18.70
CA ARG A 196 -3.86 -46.54 -18.53
C ARG A 196 -2.88 -47.38 -17.69
N ALA A 197 -1.59 -47.04 -17.72
CA ALA A 197 -0.55 -47.70 -16.94
C ALA A 197 -0.72 -47.50 -15.43
N GLU A 198 -1.21 -46.35 -14.97
CA GLU A 198 -1.38 -46.06 -13.54
C GLU A 198 -2.63 -46.74 -12.95
N LEU A 199 -3.59 -47.09 -13.79
CA LEU A 199 -4.80 -47.83 -13.40
C LEU A 199 -4.65 -49.36 -13.50
N GLN A 200 -3.50 -49.87 -13.97
CA GLN A 200 -3.33 -51.31 -14.25
C GLN A 200 -3.37 -52.19 -12.99
N HIS A 201 -3.05 -51.61 -11.83
CA HIS A 201 -3.04 -52.28 -10.51
C HIS A 201 -4.29 -51.96 -9.68
N VAL A 202 -5.20 -51.15 -10.23
CA VAL A 202 -6.42 -50.72 -9.55
C VAL A 202 -7.54 -51.72 -9.86
N THR A 203 -7.98 -52.44 -8.83
CA THR A 203 -9.10 -53.38 -8.87
C THR A 203 -10.34 -52.73 -8.26
N PRO A 204 -11.55 -53.27 -8.47
CA PRO A 204 -12.75 -52.78 -7.81
C PRO A 204 -12.66 -52.75 -6.28
N GLU A 205 -11.82 -53.62 -5.68
CA GLU A 205 -11.67 -53.77 -4.23
C GLU A 205 -10.77 -52.69 -3.61
N ASN A 206 -9.75 -52.24 -4.33
CA ASN A 206 -8.82 -51.18 -3.87
C ASN A 206 -9.08 -49.81 -4.51
N LEU A 207 -10.04 -49.72 -5.44
CA LEU A 207 -10.34 -48.52 -6.24
C LEU A 207 -10.52 -47.27 -5.39
N ARG A 208 -11.33 -47.35 -4.33
CA ARG A 208 -11.62 -46.22 -3.43
C ARG A 208 -10.34 -45.63 -2.86
N VAL A 209 -9.56 -46.47 -2.18
CA VAL A 209 -8.37 -46.05 -1.44
C VAL A 209 -7.26 -45.62 -2.40
N GLU A 210 -7.01 -46.40 -3.46
CA GLU A 210 -5.89 -46.15 -4.35
C GLU A 210 -6.10 -44.91 -5.23
N VAL A 211 -7.32 -44.69 -5.74
CA VAL A 211 -7.62 -43.48 -6.52
C VAL A 211 -7.71 -42.25 -5.62
N ALA A 212 -8.29 -42.35 -4.41
CA ALA A 212 -8.29 -41.25 -3.46
C ALA A 212 -6.86 -40.84 -3.08
N ARG A 213 -5.98 -41.81 -2.79
CA ARG A 213 -4.54 -41.58 -2.54
C ARG A 213 -3.86 -40.87 -3.71
N GLN A 214 -4.12 -41.29 -4.94
CA GLN A 214 -3.56 -40.64 -6.13
C GLN A 214 -4.09 -39.21 -6.34
N VAL A 215 -5.38 -38.96 -6.05
CA VAL A 215 -5.97 -37.62 -6.05
C VAL A 215 -5.29 -36.73 -5.01
N GLU A 216 -5.08 -37.22 -3.78
CA GLU A 216 -4.38 -36.49 -2.73
C GLU A 216 -2.97 -36.11 -3.16
N GLN A 217 -2.21 -37.06 -3.73
CA GLN A 217 -0.84 -36.84 -4.19
C GLN A 217 -0.76 -35.78 -5.30
N LEU A 218 -1.59 -35.92 -6.35
CA LEU A 218 -1.57 -35.00 -7.48
C LEU A 218 -2.05 -33.60 -7.08
N SER A 219 -3.12 -33.52 -6.27
CA SER A 219 -3.64 -32.23 -5.80
C SER A 219 -2.64 -31.51 -4.90
N GLY A 220 -1.98 -32.23 -4.00
CA GLY A 220 -0.93 -31.68 -3.14
C GLY A 220 0.24 -31.14 -3.96
N ALA A 221 0.74 -31.94 -4.91
CA ALA A 221 1.84 -31.54 -5.79
C ALA A 221 1.49 -30.28 -6.62
N GLU A 222 0.30 -30.20 -7.22
CA GLU A 222 -0.14 -29.04 -7.99
C GLU A 222 -0.24 -27.76 -7.12
N GLN A 223 -0.81 -27.90 -5.92
CA GLN A 223 -0.93 -26.80 -4.96
C GLN A 223 0.45 -26.32 -4.50
N LEU A 224 1.38 -27.23 -4.19
CA LEU A 224 2.74 -26.89 -3.80
C LEU A 224 3.49 -26.19 -4.93
N GLN A 225 3.44 -26.71 -6.17
CA GLN A 225 4.07 -26.05 -7.31
C GLN A 225 3.52 -24.66 -7.57
N THR A 226 2.22 -24.46 -7.39
CA THR A 226 1.58 -23.15 -7.52
C THR A 226 2.03 -22.20 -6.41
N ALA A 227 2.12 -22.69 -5.17
CA ALA A 227 2.61 -21.96 -4.02
C ALA A 227 4.08 -21.52 -4.20
N LEU A 228 4.95 -22.44 -4.63
CA LEU A 228 6.36 -22.18 -4.91
C LEU A 228 6.56 -21.17 -6.05
N ARG A 229 5.78 -21.26 -7.14
CA ARG A 229 5.80 -20.24 -8.20
C ARG A 229 5.35 -18.87 -7.70
N GLY A 230 4.31 -18.83 -6.88
CA GLY A 230 3.85 -17.59 -6.24
C GLY A 230 4.95 -16.94 -5.40
N LEU A 231 5.66 -17.75 -4.61
CA LEU A 231 6.80 -17.34 -3.81
C LEU A 231 7.95 -16.81 -4.68
N GLN A 232 8.33 -17.54 -5.73
CA GLN A 232 9.37 -17.12 -6.68
C GLN A 232 9.07 -15.76 -7.31
N VAL A 233 7.83 -15.55 -7.79
CA VAL A 233 7.43 -14.29 -8.43
C VAL A 233 7.39 -13.16 -7.40
N GLN A 234 6.80 -13.41 -6.24
CA GLN A 234 6.65 -12.40 -5.18
C GLN A 234 8.01 -11.91 -4.67
N TYR A 235 8.97 -12.82 -4.58
CA TYR A 235 10.22 -12.61 -3.88
C TYR A 235 11.46 -12.63 -4.79
N LYS A 236 11.25 -12.70 -6.12
CA LYS A 236 12.31 -12.73 -7.14
C LYS A 236 13.36 -13.83 -6.90
N LEU A 237 12.92 -14.98 -6.35
CA LEU A 237 13.80 -16.12 -6.09
C LEU A 237 14.26 -16.78 -7.40
N PRO A 238 15.45 -17.41 -7.41
CA PRO A 238 15.85 -18.32 -8.48
C PRO A 238 14.79 -19.40 -8.74
N ALA A 239 14.77 -19.93 -9.96
CA ALA A 239 13.89 -21.04 -10.28
C ALA A 239 14.27 -22.26 -9.42
N ILE A 240 13.30 -22.74 -8.63
CA ILE A 240 13.40 -23.98 -7.86
C ILE A 240 13.20 -25.10 -8.87
N THR A 241 14.30 -25.71 -9.31
CA THR A 241 14.32 -26.72 -10.37
C THR A 241 13.99 -28.13 -9.88
N ALA A 242 14.14 -28.38 -8.57
CA ALA A 242 13.80 -29.65 -7.92
C ALA A 242 12.72 -29.40 -6.87
N VAL A 243 11.46 -29.69 -7.22
CA VAL A 243 10.37 -29.78 -6.26
C VAL A 243 10.32 -31.22 -5.76
N PRO A 244 10.40 -31.48 -4.43
CA PRO A 244 10.32 -32.83 -3.90
C PRO A 244 9.02 -33.53 -4.29
N ALA A 245 9.04 -34.86 -4.37
CA ALA A 245 7.82 -35.64 -4.56
C ALA A 245 6.91 -35.46 -3.33
N TRP A 246 5.61 -35.27 -3.54
CA TRP A 246 4.65 -34.93 -2.48
C TRP A 246 4.62 -35.95 -1.34
N ASP A 247 4.79 -37.21 -1.68
CA ASP A 247 4.78 -38.37 -0.80
C ASP A 247 6.07 -38.58 0.00
N SER A 248 7.18 -37.97 -0.43
CA SER A 248 8.45 -37.97 0.28
C SER A 248 8.89 -36.56 0.67
N LEU A 249 7.95 -35.62 0.75
CA LEU A 249 8.24 -34.22 1.04
C LEU A 249 8.59 -34.05 2.51
N ASP A 250 9.83 -33.63 2.77
CA ASP A 250 10.23 -33.09 4.06
C ASP A 250 10.05 -31.56 4.03
N TRP A 251 9.22 -31.06 4.95
CA TRP A 251 8.92 -29.63 5.05
C TRP A 251 10.09 -28.83 5.63
N GLU A 252 10.90 -29.42 6.50
CA GLU A 252 12.08 -28.77 7.08
C GLU A 252 13.16 -28.62 6.00
N GLU A 253 13.45 -29.68 5.23
CA GLU A 253 14.40 -29.61 4.12
C GLU A 253 13.94 -28.63 3.03
N LEU A 254 12.64 -28.59 2.72
CA LEU A 254 12.09 -27.60 1.78
C LEU A 254 12.25 -26.18 2.30
N GLN A 255 11.99 -25.95 3.59
CA GLN A 255 12.16 -24.64 4.22
C GLN A 255 13.61 -24.19 4.15
N ASP A 256 14.55 -25.04 4.55
CA ASP A 256 15.99 -24.73 4.54
C ASP A 256 16.48 -24.40 3.11
N ALA A 257 16.07 -25.18 2.11
CA ALA A 257 16.42 -24.93 0.72
C ALA A 257 15.86 -23.59 0.20
N LEU A 258 14.63 -23.24 0.60
CA LEU A 258 14.00 -21.97 0.24
C LEU A 258 14.67 -20.79 0.93
N GLU A 259 14.98 -20.91 2.21
CA GLU A 259 15.68 -19.89 2.99
C GLU A 259 17.09 -19.64 2.44
N GLU A 260 17.83 -20.68 2.07
CA GLU A 260 19.16 -20.53 1.49
C GLU A 260 19.13 -19.89 0.09
N SER A 261 18.15 -20.29 -0.73
CA SER A 261 17.91 -19.67 -2.04
C SER A 261 17.57 -18.18 -1.89
N ALA A 262 16.72 -17.86 -0.92
CA ALA A 262 16.31 -16.52 -0.57
C ALA A 262 17.48 -15.66 -0.07
N ARG A 263 18.30 -16.21 0.84
CA ARG A 263 19.51 -15.57 1.37
C ARG A 263 20.50 -15.25 0.27
N THR A 264 20.79 -16.22 -0.60
CA THR A 264 21.74 -16.05 -1.70
C THR A 264 21.29 -14.94 -2.68
N ALA A 265 20.00 -14.92 -3.03
CA ALA A 265 19.44 -13.89 -3.89
C ALA A 265 19.55 -12.49 -3.26
N GLN A 266 19.31 -12.40 -1.95
CA GLN A 266 19.28 -11.14 -1.23
C GLN A 266 20.68 -10.55 -0.98
N VAL A 267 21.68 -11.38 -0.65
CA VAL A 267 23.08 -10.92 -0.49
C VAL A 267 23.61 -10.25 -1.75
N ALA A 268 23.37 -10.87 -2.92
CA ALA A 268 23.79 -10.31 -4.21
C ALA A 268 23.08 -8.97 -4.50
N SER A 269 21.77 -8.93 -4.25
CA SER A 269 20.93 -7.72 -4.40
C SER A 269 21.41 -6.59 -3.48
N ASN A 270 21.71 -6.89 -2.22
CA ASN A 270 22.18 -5.93 -1.22
C ASN A 270 23.54 -5.34 -1.59
N ALA A 271 24.50 -6.16 -2.05
CA ALA A 271 25.80 -5.67 -2.48
C ALA A 271 25.71 -4.71 -3.68
N GLN A 272 24.81 -4.98 -4.62
CA GLN A 272 24.52 -4.07 -5.73
C GLN A 272 23.85 -2.78 -5.23
N LEU A 273 22.83 -2.91 -4.39
CA LEU A 273 22.11 -1.79 -3.78
C LEU A 273 23.06 -0.82 -3.08
N GLN A 274 24.01 -1.32 -2.28
CA GLN A 274 25.00 -0.50 -1.59
C GLN A 274 25.82 0.40 -2.54
N ARG A 275 26.29 -0.14 -3.67
CA ARG A 275 27.03 0.64 -4.66
C ARG A 275 26.15 1.71 -5.30
N GLU A 276 24.91 1.37 -5.63
CA GLU A 276 23.95 2.30 -6.22
C GLU A 276 23.58 3.43 -5.25
N LEU A 277 23.39 3.13 -3.96
CA LEU A 277 23.07 4.13 -2.95
C LEU A 277 24.22 5.12 -2.75
N ALA A 278 25.45 4.64 -2.68
CA ALA A 278 26.62 5.49 -2.57
C ALA A 278 26.73 6.48 -3.74
N GLN A 279 26.50 6.00 -4.98
CA GLN A 279 26.47 6.84 -6.17
C GLN A 279 25.33 7.85 -6.14
N LEU A 280 24.12 7.43 -5.76
CA LEU A 280 22.95 8.30 -5.67
C LEU A 280 23.18 9.43 -4.66
N LEU A 281 23.68 9.11 -3.46
CA LEU A 281 23.97 10.11 -2.42
C LEU A 281 25.06 11.09 -2.87
N ALA A 282 26.08 10.64 -3.60
CA ALA A 282 27.09 11.50 -4.17
C ALA A 282 26.52 12.48 -5.21
N LEU A 283 25.60 12.01 -6.06
CA LEU A 283 24.92 12.83 -7.08
C LEU A 283 23.88 13.78 -6.47
N ARG A 284 23.23 13.39 -5.38
CA ARG A 284 22.19 14.17 -4.72
C ARG A 284 22.73 15.22 -3.76
N ILE A 285 23.73 14.93 -2.95
CA ILE A 285 24.22 15.87 -1.92
C ILE A 285 25.40 16.69 -2.48
N THR A 286 25.15 17.56 -3.45
CA THR A 286 26.19 18.38 -4.10
C THR A 286 26.24 19.83 -3.64
N ARG A 287 25.23 20.31 -2.92
CA ARG A 287 25.06 21.72 -2.54
C ARG A 287 24.56 21.84 -1.10
N ALA A 288 24.85 22.98 -0.47
CA ALA A 288 24.46 23.24 0.92
C ALA A 288 22.94 23.14 1.16
N GLU A 289 22.13 23.56 0.18
CA GLU A 289 20.66 23.44 0.23
C GLU A 289 20.17 21.98 0.37
N HIS A 290 20.96 21.00 -0.08
CA HIS A 290 20.64 19.59 0.04
C HIS A 290 20.88 19.01 1.45
N LEU A 291 21.50 19.79 2.35
CA LEU A 291 21.72 19.42 3.76
C LEU A 291 20.63 19.96 4.70
N THR A 292 19.59 20.60 4.14
CA THR A 292 18.39 20.97 4.89
C THR A 292 17.62 19.73 5.32
N ARG A 293 16.90 19.82 6.46
CA ARG A 293 16.08 18.72 6.97
C ARG A 293 15.10 18.19 5.92
N ALA A 294 14.44 19.09 5.18
CA ALA A 294 13.50 18.74 4.13
C ALA A 294 14.15 18.03 2.94
N GLU A 295 15.30 18.50 2.45
CA GLU A 295 15.97 17.84 1.32
C GLU A 295 16.59 16.50 1.72
N LEU A 296 17.15 16.40 2.93
CA LEU A 296 17.66 15.12 3.44
C LEU A 296 16.52 14.10 3.63
N GLY A 297 15.37 14.52 4.14
CA GLY A 297 14.20 13.65 4.22
C GLY A 297 13.71 13.20 2.83
N ARG A 298 13.70 14.09 1.83
CA ARG A 298 13.41 13.72 0.42
C ARG A 298 14.41 12.70 -0.11
N ILE A 299 15.69 12.89 0.17
CA ILE A 299 16.75 11.95 -0.23
C ILE A 299 16.54 10.59 0.44
N ILE A 300 16.19 10.54 1.73
CA ILE A 300 15.89 9.30 2.46
C ILE A 300 14.73 8.55 1.78
N VAL A 301 13.64 9.26 1.46
CA VAL A 301 12.52 8.69 0.69
C VAL A 301 13.01 8.16 -0.65
N ASP A 302 13.69 8.99 -1.46
CA ASP A 302 14.13 8.61 -2.80
C ASP A 302 15.11 7.43 -2.81
N VAL A 303 15.95 7.29 -1.79
CA VAL A 303 16.87 6.16 -1.62
C VAL A 303 16.12 4.85 -1.34
N SER A 304 15.02 4.93 -0.57
CA SER A 304 14.19 3.76 -0.21
C SER A 304 13.31 3.24 -1.36
N PHE A 305 13.12 4.02 -2.42
CA PHE A 305 12.31 3.64 -3.59
C PHE A 305 13.14 3.57 -4.88
N ASN A 306 12.69 2.76 -5.83
CA ASN A 306 13.20 2.73 -7.20
C ASN A 306 12.05 3.05 -8.16
N ARG A 307 12.37 3.68 -9.30
CA ARG A 307 11.44 3.88 -10.42
C ARG A 307 11.83 2.93 -11.54
N GLU A 308 11.14 1.79 -11.63
CA GLU A 308 11.37 0.82 -12.69
C GLU A 308 10.63 1.29 -13.96
N ALA A 309 11.35 1.53 -15.06
CA ALA A 309 10.73 1.82 -16.34
C ALA A 309 10.02 0.56 -16.88
N VAL A 310 8.70 0.62 -17.03
CA VAL A 310 7.94 -0.47 -17.64
C VAL A 310 7.96 -0.30 -19.15
N VAL A 311 8.77 -1.11 -19.83
CA VAL A 311 8.81 -1.17 -21.29
C VAL A 311 7.91 -2.31 -21.76
N GLN A 312 6.74 -1.98 -22.30
CA GLN A 312 5.88 -2.93 -23.00
C GLN A 312 5.88 -2.59 -24.50
N GLY A 313 6.65 -3.34 -25.28
CA GLY A 313 6.83 -3.08 -26.71
C GLY A 313 7.51 -1.74 -26.98
N ALA A 314 7.02 -0.98 -27.96
CA ALA A 314 7.61 0.30 -28.39
C ALA A 314 7.10 1.55 -27.61
N ARG A 315 6.26 1.39 -26.58
CA ARG A 315 5.74 2.51 -25.78
C ARG A 315 6.28 2.45 -24.36
N ALA A 316 6.97 3.50 -23.95
CA ALA A 316 7.35 3.71 -22.55
C ALA A 316 6.09 4.04 -21.73
N GLN A 317 5.80 3.23 -20.72
CA GLN A 317 4.79 3.56 -19.71
C GLN A 317 5.44 4.32 -18.54
N PRO A 318 4.67 5.11 -17.78
CA PRO A 318 5.16 5.69 -16.54
C PRO A 318 5.72 4.57 -15.64
N GLY A 319 6.95 4.78 -15.16
CA GLY A 319 7.66 3.77 -14.39
C GLY A 319 6.91 3.40 -13.11
N ARG A 320 6.98 2.12 -12.75
CA ARG A 320 6.41 1.61 -11.50
C ARG A 320 7.36 1.97 -10.35
N VAL A 321 6.82 2.61 -9.31
CA VAL A 321 7.57 2.83 -8.07
C VAL A 321 7.58 1.52 -7.28
N VAL A 322 8.76 1.02 -6.95
CA VAL A 322 8.97 -0.20 -6.16
C VAL A 322 9.81 0.16 -4.95
N GLN A 323 9.37 -0.22 -3.75
CA GLN A 323 10.16 -0.05 -2.55
C GLN A 323 11.36 -1.00 -2.57
N ARG A 324 12.57 -0.45 -2.39
CA ARG A 324 13.82 -1.21 -2.38
C ARG A 324 14.05 -1.87 -1.02
N PHE A 325 13.80 -1.12 0.05
CA PHE A 325 13.88 -1.55 1.43
C PHE A 325 13.05 -0.60 2.32
N SER A 326 12.80 -0.99 3.56
CA SER A 326 12.08 -0.15 4.54
C SER A 326 12.99 0.22 5.70
N TYR A 327 12.91 1.47 6.16
CA TYR A 327 13.60 1.91 7.36
C TYR A 327 12.88 1.53 8.65
N THR A 328 11.63 1.05 8.60
CA THR A 328 10.86 0.70 9.81
C THR A 328 11.57 -0.32 10.67
N GLY A 329 12.39 -1.19 10.07
CA GLY A 329 13.22 -2.08 10.86
C GLY A 329 14.36 -1.42 11.56
N TYR A 330 15.14 -0.66 10.81
CA TYR A 330 16.26 0.07 11.37
C TYR A 330 15.82 0.94 12.55
N VAL A 331 14.70 1.63 12.42
CA VAL A 331 14.11 2.41 13.52
C VAL A 331 13.65 1.48 14.65
N ALA A 332 12.91 0.39 14.36
CA ALA A 332 12.49 -0.56 15.39
C ALA A 332 13.65 -1.15 16.20
N ALA A 333 14.79 -1.45 15.57
CA ALA A 333 15.96 -2.00 16.24
C ALA A 333 16.66 -0.98 17.17
N GLN A 334 16.39 0.31 16.99
CA GLN A 334 16.81 1.37 17.92
C GLN A 334 15.83 1.56 19.06
N LEU A 335 14.59 1.10 18.88
CA LEU A 335 13.56 1.07 19.91
C LEU A 335 13.73 -0.21 20.74
N ASP A 336 14.67 -0.24 21.70
CA ASP A 336 14.82 -1.38 22.64
C ASP A 336 14.52 -0.98 24.10
N GLU A 337 14.23 -1.98 24.96
CA GLU A 337 13.51 -2.04 26.29
C GLU A 337 13.24 -0.77 27.13
N ALA A 338 14.03 0.30 26.99
CA ALA A 338 13.95 1.55 27.75
C ALA A 338 12.90 2.56 27.25
N HIS A 339 12.22 2.29 26.13
CA HIS A 339 11.09 3.14 25.71
C HIS A 339 9.90 2.91 26.64
N ASP A 340 9.66 3.86 27.56
CA ASP A 340 8.43 3.90 28.32
C ASP A 340 7.25 3.95 27.34
N LYS A 341 6.31 3.01 27.47
CA LYS A 341 5.08 2.92 26.66
C LYS A 341 4.37 4.27 26.61
N ALA A 342 4.41 5.02 27.71
CA ALA A 342 3.81 6.35 27.78
C ALA A 342 4.54 7.36 26.87
N GLY A 343 5.88 7.32 26.82
CA GLY A 343 6.68 8.16 25.94
C GLY A 343 6.40 7.88 24.47
N MET A 344 6.43 6.61 24.05
CA MET A 344 6.15 6.26 22.66
C MET A 344 4.71 6.60 22.23
N GLN A 345 3.73 6.40 23.12
CA GLN A 345 2.35 6.82 22.84
C GLN A 345 2.26 8.34 22.65
N ALA A 346 2.88 9.13 23.55
CA ALA A 346 2.87 10.58 23.46
C ALA A 346 3.53 11.06 22.16
N ASP A 347 4.72 10.55 21.85
CA ASP A 347 5.48 10.92 20.65
C ASP A 347 4.72 10.62 19.36
N LEU A 348 4.05 9.46 19.29
CA LEU A 348 3.24 9.10 18.13
C LEU A 348 2.01 10.00 17.97
N LEU A 349 1.33 10.33 19.07
CA LEU A 349 0.17 11.21 19.02
C LEU A 349 0.59 12.63 18.65
N GLU A 350 1.70 13.12 19.19
CA GLU A 350 2.27 14.41 18.80
C GLU A 350 2.59 14.44 17.30
N HIS A 351 3.32 13.45 16.79
CA HIS A 351 3.65 13.34 15.37
C HIS A 351 2.39 13.33 14.49
N LEU A 352 1.41 12.49 14.82
CA LEU A 352 0.19 12.35 14.01
C LEU A 352 -0.70 13.60 14.07
N ASN A 353 -0.74 14.30 15.22
CA ASN A 353 -1.45 15.58 15.34
C ASN A 353 -0.74 16.67 14.51
N CYS A 354 0.58 16.76 14.58
CA CYS A 354 1.37 17.66 13.73
C CYS A 354 1.14 17.37 12.24
N ALA A 355 1.13 16.10 11.83
CA ALA A 355 0.83 15.70 10.46
C ALA A 355 -0.60 16.08 10.05
N PHE A 356 -1.56 15.98 10.97
CA PHE A 356 -2.96 16.35 10.73
C PHE A 356 -3.09 17.86 10.54
N ASP A 357 -2.48 18.66 11.40
CA ASP A 357 -2.47 20.12 11.32
C ASP A 357 -1.77 20.60 10.04
N ALA A 358 -0.61 20.01 9.70
CA ALA A 358 0.09 20.37 8.48
C ALA A 358 -0.72 20.02 7.22
N ARG A 359 -1.43 18.88 7.22
CA ARG A 359 -2.38 18.52 6.16
C ARG A 359 -3.54 19.51 6.09
N MET A 360 -4.09 19.92 7.23
CA MET A 360 -5.17 20.92 7.30
C MET A 360 -4.75 22.25 6.68
N HIS A 361 -3.57 22.75 7.04
CA HIS A 361 -3.01 23.96 6.44
C HIS A 361 -2.85 23.82 4.92
N ALA A 362 -2.35 22.68 4.45
CA ALA A 362 -2.20 22.46 3.02
C ALA A 362 -3.53 22.35 2.25
N LEU A 363 -4.56 21.76 2.87
CA LEU A 363 -5.92 21.76 2.32
C LEU A 363 -6.50 23.17 2.25
N GLY A 364 -6.26 23.99 3.28
CA GLY A 364 -6.67 25.40 3.29
C GLY A 364 -6.01 26.20 2.18
N GLU A 365 -4.71 26.00 1.95
CA GLU A 365 -3.98 26.67 0.87
C GLU A 365 -4.48 26.23 -0.51
N ALA A 366 -4.74 24.93 -0.71
CA ALA A 366 -5.35 24.44 -1.94
C ALA A 366 -6.75 25.00 -2.17
N GLU A 367 -7.54 25.16 -1.11
CA GLU A 367 -8.88 25.74 -1.18
C GLU A 367 -8.84 27.23 -1.51
N ILE A 368 -7.88 27.99 -0.94
CA ILE A 368 -7.65 29.39 -1.32
C ILE A 368 -7.25 29.49 -2.80
N GLN A 369 -6.38 28.61 -3.29
CA GLN A 369 -6.01 28.57 -4.71
C GLN A 369 -7.21 28.27 -5.60
N ARG A 370 -8.06 27.30 -5.21
CA ARG A 370 -9.30 26.96 -5.90
C ARG A 370 -10.29 28.13 -5.93
N LEU A 371 -10.34 28.90 -4.84
CA LEU A 371 -11.20 30.08 -4.68
C LEU A 371 -10.53 31.37 -5.15
N SER A 372 -9.39 31.32 -5.85
CA SER A 372 -8.55 32.48 -6.14
C SER A 372 -9.28 33.70 -6.72
N SER A 373 -10.31 33.49 -7.56
CA SER A 373 -11.13 34.56 -8.15
C SER A 373 -12.46 34.83 -7.44
N ALA A 374 -12.83 34.00 -6.46
CA ALA A 374 -14.04 34.20 -5.66
C ALA A 374 -13.82 35.31 -4.63
N LYS A 375 -14.91 35.95 -4.20
CA LYS A 375 -14.89 36.97 -3.15
C LYS A 375 -15.18 36.35 -1.79
N VAL A 376 -14.73 37.01 -0.73
CA VAL A 376 -15.05 36.60 0.65
C VAL A 376 -16.57 36.54 0.88
N ALA A 377 -17.35 37.43 0.26
CA ALA A 377 -18.81 37.44 0.29
C ALA A 377 -19.47 36.21 -0.35
N ASP A 378 -18.77 35.50 -1.22
CA ASP A 378 -19.31 34.32 -1.93
C ASP A 378 -19.24 33.04 -1.07
N LEU A 379 -18.61 33.12 0.11
CA LEU A 379 -18.55 32.01 1.05
C LEU A 379 -19.93 31.68 1.64
N GLU A 380 -20.14 30.39 1.89
CA GLU A 380 -21.28 29.91 2.66
C GLU A 380 -21.38 30.66 4.01
N PRO A 381 -22.57 31.06 4.49
CA PRO A 381 -22.73 31.91 5.67
C PRO A 381 -21.98 31.43 6.92
N GLY A 382 -21.98 30.11 7.18
CA GLY A 382 -21.25 29.54 8.31
C GLY A 382 -19.72 29.65 8.16
N THR A 383 -19.21 29.47 6.94
CA THR A 383 -17.78 29.61 6.64
C THR A 383 -17.35 31.08 6.67
N ALA A 384 -18.18 31.98 6.15
CA ALA A 384 -17.96 33.42 6.18
C ALA A 384 -17.90 33.94 7.63
N ALA A 385 -18.83 33.49 8.49
CA ALA A 385 -18.82 33.84 9.92
C ALA A 385 -17.55 33.35 10.63
N ALA A 386 -17.17 32.09 10.41
CA ALA A 386 -15.94 31.53 10.98
C ALA A 386 -14.68 32.28 10.52
N LEU A 387 -14.62 32.65 9.24
CA LEU A 387 -13.53 33.45 8.69
C LEU A 387 -13.49 34.84 9.32
N SER A 388 -14.64 35.50 9.46
CA SER A 388 -14.73 36.82 10.11
C SER A 388 -14.21 36.77 11.54
N THR A 389 -14.60 35.75 12.33
CA THR A 389 -14.09 35.54 13.68
C THR A 389 -12.58 35.31 13.71
N ALA A 390 -12.05 34.49 12.80
CA ALA A 390 -10.61 34.23 12.71
C ALA A 390 -9.80 35.48 12.32
N LEU A 391 -10.33 36.28 11.38
CA LEU A 391 -9.72 37.55 10.98
C LEU A 391 -9.69 38.55 12.14
N GLN A 392 -10.80 38.69 12.87
CA GLN A 392 -10.88 39.54 14.06
C GLN A 392 -9.87 39.11 15.14
N ALA A 393 -9.77 37.81 15.41
CA ALA A 393 -8.80 37.27 16.36
C ALA A 393 -7.34 37.54 15.94
N ALA A 394 -7.07 37.57 14.63
CA ALA A 394 -5.76 37.90 14.07
C ALA A 394 -5.53 39.42 13.90
N GLY A 395 -6.46 40.27 14.33
CA GLY A 395 -6.39 41.73 14.13
C GLY A 395 -6.39 42.14 12.66
N GLN A 396 -6.93 41.31 11.78
CA GLN A 396 -7.03 41.55 10.34
C GLN A 396 -8.44 42.01 9.98
N HIS A 397 -8.54 42.96 9.05
CA HIS A 397 -9.79 43.37 8.44
C HIS A 397 -9.73 43.12 6.94
N VAL A 398 -10.77 42.50 6.40
CA VAL A 398 -10.89 42.19 4.96
C VAL A 398 -12.28 42.60 4.52
N ASP A 399 -12.35 43.37 3.44
CA ASP A 399 -13.63 43.75 2.85
C ASP A 399 -14.31 42.52 2.23
N ALA A 400 -15.62 42.42 2.36
CA ALA A 400 -16.38 41.28 1.83
C ALA A 400 -16.20 41.13 0.29
N GLY A 401 -15.88 42.22 -0.42
CA GLY A 401 -15.63 42.23 -1.85
C GLY A 401 -14.23 41.78 -2.29
N THR A 402 -13.28 41.59 -1.37
CA THR A 402 -11.90 41.22 -1.68
C THR A 402 -11.81 39.81 -2.25
N SER A 403 -11.00 39.65 -3.29
CA SER A 403 -10.71 38.35 -3.90
C SER A 403 -9.72 37.53 -3.05
N PHE A 404 -9.83 36.20 -3.04
CA PHE A 404 -8.86 35.35 -2.30
C PHE A 404 -7.43 35.48 -2.81
N SER A 405 -7.23 35.84 -4.09
CA SER A 405 -5.91 36.16 -4.65
C SER A 405 -5.25 37.41 -4.07
N GLU A 406 -6.04 38.33 -3.50
CA GLU A 406 -5.60 39.65 -3.04
C GLU A 406 -5.45 39.72 -1.51
N LEU A 407 -5.67 38.60 -0.81
CA LEU A 407 -5.56 38.57 0.66
C LEU A 407 -4.13 38.87 1.11
N ALA A 408 -4.00 39.83 2.02
CA ALA A 408 -2.74 40.09 2.72
C ALA A 408 -2.26 38.84 3.48
N PRO A 409 -0.94 38.66 3.72
CA PRO A 409 -0.40 37.45 4.33
C PRO A 409 -1.06 37.03 5.65
N GLY A 410 -1.35 38.00 6.54
CA GLY A 410 -2.04 37.74 7.80
C GLY A 410 -3.47 37.23 7.61
N ALA A 411 -4.23 37.87 6.71
CA ALA A 411 -5.58 37.45 6.36
C ALA A 411 -5.61 36.10 5.63
N ARG A 412 -4.62 35.84 4.78
CA ARG A 412 -4.44 34.56 4.08
C ARG A 412 -4.22 33.42 5.07
N SER A 413 -3.37 33.61 6.09
CA SER A 413 -3.14 32.61 7.14
C SER A 413 -4.40 32.28 7.93
N ALA A 414 -5.19 33.29 8.31
CA ALA A 414 -6.49 33.09 8.96
C ALA A 414 -7.47 32.32 8.05
N ALA A 415 -7.55 32.70 6.76
CA ALA A 415 -8.36 31.99 5.77
C ALA A 415 -7.90 30.54 5.59
N GLN A 416 -6.60 30.28 5.57
CA GLN A 416 -6.02 28.96 5.42
C GLN A 416 -6.45 28.03 6.55
N SER A 417 -6.39 28.51 7.79
CA SER A 417 -6.82 27.72 8.96
C SER A 417 -8.31 27.37 8.91
N VAL A 418 -9.18 28.36 8.61
CA VAL A 418 -10.63 28.17 8.58
C VAL A 418 -11.07 27.27 7.43
N LEU A 419 -10.60 27.56 6.22
CA LEU A 419 -10.96 26.78 5.02
C LEU A 419 -10.38 25.36 5.11
N GLY A 420 -9.15 25.21 5.59
CA GLY A 420 -8.53 23.91 5.81
C GLY A 420 -9.33 23.04 6.78
N ARG A 421 -9.77 23.62 7.91
CA ARG A 421 -10.62 22.93 8.89
C ARG A 421 -11.95 22.50 8.32
N ARG A 422 -12.60 23.34 7.52
CA ARG A 422 -13.84 22.99 6.83
C ARG A 422 -13.62 21.80 5.91
N VAL A 423 -12.68 21.90 4.98
CA VAL A 423 -12.39 20.86 3.97
C VAL A 423 -12.04 19.53 4.64
N ALA A 424 -11.20 19.54 5.68
CA ALA A 424 -10.85 18.33 6.40
C ALA A 424 -12.03 17.73 7.17
N THR A 425 -12.89 18.57 7.78
CA THR A 425 -14.10 18.10 8.47
C THR A 425 -15.05 17.40 7.49
N ASP A 426 -15.26 17.99 6.31
CA ASP A 426 -16.11 17.40 5.28
C ASP A 426 -15.51 16.09 4.74
N THR A 427 -14.19 16.08 4.51
CA THR A 427 -13.42 14.89 4.11
C THR A 427 -13.56 13.77 5.14
N MET A 428 -13.40 14.07 6.43
CA MET A 428 -13.50 13.11 7.52
C MET A 428 -14.94 12.59 7.68
N ARG A 429 -15.95 13.46 7.55
CA ARG A 429 -17.37 13.06 7.58
C ARG A 429 -17.67 12.05 6.48
N GLN A 430 -17.19 12.31 5.26
CA GLN A 430 -17.35 11.39 4.14
C GLN A 430 -16.64 10.06 4.38
N LEU A 431 -15.41 10.08 4.91
CA LEU A 431 -14.67 8.87 5.26
C LEU A 431 -15.42 8.02 6.29
N LEU A 432 -15.86 8.63 7.39
CA LEU A 432 -16.63 7.97 8.45
C LEU A 432 -17.90 7.33 7.88
N LEU A 433 -18.69 8.08 7.13
CA LEU A 433 -19.92 7.58 6.52
C LEU A 433 -19.65 6.45 5.53
N SER A 434 -18.61 6.57 4.69
CA SER A 434 -18.25 5.54 3.71
C SER A 434 -17.83 4.25 4.38
N VAL A 435 -16.97 4.31 5.39
CA VAL A 435 -16.47 3.12 6.10
C VAL A 435 -17.58 2.47 6.91
N SER A 436 -18.33 3.26 7.69
CA SER A 436 -19.42 2.74 8.51
C SER A 436 -20.51 2.11 7.66
N SER A 437 -20.88 2.71 6.53
CA SER A 437 -21.92 2.16 5.65
C SER A 437 -21.50 0.82 5.02
N GLN A 438 -20.26 0.72 4.53
CA GLN A 438 -19.76 -0.51 3.91
C GLN A 438 -19.72 -1.66 4.93
N LEU A 439 -19.07 -1.45 6.07
CA LEU A 439 -18.93 -2.49 7.08
C LEU A 439 -20.25 -2.87 7.74
N TRP A 440 -21.22 -1.94 7.83
CA TRP A 440 -22.56 -2.25 8.32
C TRP A 440 -23.30 -3.23 7.40
N VAL A 441 -23.18 -3.07 6.08
CA VAL A 441 -23.79 -4.00 5.11
C VAL A 441 -23.17 -5.39 5.24
N ASP A 442 -21.85 -5.46 5.38
CA ASP A 442 -21.13 -6.72 5.56
C ASP A 442 -21.56 -7.40 6.88
N PHE A 443 -21.70 -6.63 7.97
CA PHE A 443 -22.21 -7.12 9.25
C PHE A 443 -23.64 -7.65 9.16
N LEU A 444 -24.57 -6.93 8.50
CA LEU A 444 -25.95 -7.41 8.33
C LEU A 444 -26.00 -8.74 7.57
N THR A 445 -25.13 -8.90 6.56
CA THR A 445 -25.01 -10.15 5.79
C THR A 445 -24.48 -11.29 6.68
N SER A 446 -23.49 -11.00 7.52
CA SER A 446 -22.93 -11.95 8.49
C SER A 446 -24.00 -12.41 9.50
N ILE A 447 -24.78 -11.49 10.05
CA ILE A 447 -25.84 -11.80 11.02
C ILE A 447 -26.97 -12.65 10.40
N GLU A 448 -27.32 -12.41 9.14
CA GLU A 448 -28.30 -13.25 8.44
C GLU A 448 -27.76 -14.68 8.25
N SER A 449 -26.48 -14.83 7.87
CA SER A 449 -25.81 -16.13 7.79
C SER A 449 -25.74 -16.83 9.16
N LEU A 450 -25.39 -16.09 10.22
CA LEU A 450 -25.36 -16.59 11.59
C LEU A 450 -26.73 -17.11 12.02
N ARG A 451 -27.81 -16.39 11.69
CA ARG A 451 -29.18 -16.81 12.02
C ARG A 451 -29.55 -18.15 11.36
N THR A 452 -29.13 -18.37 10.11
CA THR A 452 -29.42 -19.65 9.42
C THR A 452 -28.59 -20.80 9.97
N SER A 453 -27.33 -20.55 10.33
CA SER A 453 -26.40 -21.59 10.84
C SER A 453 -26.60 -21.94 12.31
N ILE A 454 -27.00 -20.98 13.17
CA ILE A 454 -27.17 -21.22 14.61
C ILE A 454 -28.29 -22.22 14.91
N GLY A 455 -29.25 -22.40 14.00
CA GLY A 455 -30.28 -23.42 14.09
C GLY A 455 -29.71 -24.84 14.23
N LEU A 456 -28.50 -25.08 13.72
CA LEU A 456 -27.78 -26.34 13.85
C LEU A 456 -27.16 -26.55 15.25
N GLU A 457 -27.00 -25.50 16.06
CA GLU A 457 -26.48 -25.65 17.43
C GLU A 457 -27.50 -26.27 18.40
N ALA A 458 -28.80 -26.23 18.07
CA ALA A 458 -29.82 -26.93 18.83
C ALA A 458 -29.54 -28.44 18.93
N TYR A 459 -28.85 -29.02 17.92
CA TYR A 459 -28.41 -30.41 17.94
C TYR A 459 -27.30 -30.68 18.98
N ALA A 460 -26.55 -29.66 19.38
CA ALA A 460 -25.51 -29.74 20.41
C ALA A 460 -26.04 -29.45 21.83
N GLN A 461 -27.37 -29.43 22.02
CA GLN A 461 -28.05 -29.18 23.31
C GLN A 461 -27.69 -27.84 23.96
N ARG A 462 -27.24 -26.86 23.17
CA ARG A 462 -27.06 -25.47 23.61
C ARG A 462 -28.29 -24.66 23.25
N ASP A 463 -28.62 -23.66 24.06
CA ASP A 463 -29.71 -22.73 23.74
C ASP A 463 -29.30 -21.86 22.53
N PRO A 464 -29.94 -22.02 21.35
CA PRO A 464 -29.57 -21.31 20.14
C PRO A 464 -29.78 -19.79 20.27
N LEU A 465 -30.71 -19.34 21.12
CA LEU A 465 -30.94 -17.91 21.33
C LEU A 465 -29.79 -17.28 22.11
N MET A 466 -29.33 -17.94 23.17
CA MET A 466 -28.17 -17.47 23.93
C MET A 466 -26.90 -17.47 23.07
N ALA A 467 -26.68 -18.54 22.30
CA ALA A 467 -25.53 -18.63 21.41
C ALA A 467 -25.54 -17.56 20.31
N TYR A 468 -26.71 -17.33 19.67
CA TYR A 468 -26.88 -16.25 18.71
C TYR A 468 -26.56 -14.89 19.32
N LYS A 469 -27.10 -14.58 20.51
CA LYS A 469 -26.85 -13.29 21.18
C LYS A 469 -25.36 -13.07 21.48
N SER A 470 -24.67 -14.09 21.99
CA SER A 470 -23.24 -14.00 22.28
C SER A 470 -22.44 -13.74 21.01
N ARG A 471 -22.63 -14.57 19.97
CA ARG A 471 -21.89 -14.47 18.71
C ARG A 471 -22.19 -13.16 17.98
N ALA A 472 -23.45 -12.76 17.90
CA ALA A 472 -23.84 -11.48 17.29
C ALA A 472 -23.23 -10.27 18.01
N PHE A 473 -23.12 -10.34 19.34
CA PHE A 473 -22.47 -9.27 20.12
C PHE A 473 -20.96 -9.21 19.86
N ASP A 474 -20.31 -10.36 19.73
CA ASP A 474 -18.88 -10.40 19.40
C ASP A 474 -18.61 -9.93 17.97
N GLU A 475 -19.44 -10.30 16.99
CA GLU A 475 -19.39 -9.74 15.63
C GLU A 475 -19.61 -8.21 15.63
N PHE A 476 -20.52 -7.70 16.46
CA PHE A 476 -20.74 -6.25 16.59
C PHE A 476 -19.54 -5.51 17.21
N LYS A 477 -18.84 -6.12 18.18
CA LYS A 477 -17.58 -5.56 18.69
C LYS A 477 -16.50 -5.54 17.60
N GLN A 478 -16.39 -6.63 16.84
CA GLN A 478 -15.44 -6.71 15.74
C GLN A 478 -15.71 -5.63 14.70
N LEU A 479 -16.98 -5.44 14.32
CA LEU A 479 -17.42 -4.35 13.46
C LEU A 479 -16.94 -2.97 13.95
N GLN A 480 -17.11 -2.67 15.23
CA GLN A 480 -16.67 -1.38 15.80
C GLN A 480 -15.14 -1.23 15.73
N ASN A 481 -14.39 -2.30 15.99
CA ASN A 481 -12.93 -2.29 15.85
C ASN A 481 -12.52 -2.09 14.40
N ASP A 482 -13.13 -2.81 13.45
CA ASP A 482 -12.86 -2.71 12.02
C ASP A 482 -13.18 -1.31 11.49
N MET A 483 -14.29 -0.71 11.93
CA MET A 483 -14.62 0.69 11.62
C MET A 483 -13.53 1.64 12.13
N ARG A 484 -13.08 1.47 13.38
CA ARG A 484 -12.02 2.31 13.97
C ARG A 484 -10.72 2.19 13.19
N SER A 485 -10.21 0.96 13.02
CA SER A 485 -8.94 0.71 12.35
C SER A 485 -8.98 1.14 10.88
N THR A 486 -10.09 0.93 10.18
CA THR A 486 -10.22 1.32 8.76
C THR A 486 -10.29 2.83 8.57
N VAL A 487 -10.99 3.56 9.46
CA VAL A 487 -11.01 5.03 9.43
C VAL A 487 -9.61 5.58 9.69
N VAL A 488 -8.92 5.08 10.71
CA VAL A 488 -7.55 5.53 11.04
C VAL A 488 -6.60 5.22 9.89
N ALA A 489 -6.65 4.03 9.30
CA ALA A 489 -5.79 3.64 8.17
C ALA A 489 -5.95 4.53 6.93
N ARG A 490 -7.11 5.19 6.77
CA ARG A 490 -7.41 6.04 5.60
C ARG A 490 -7.41 7.52 5.90
N MET A 491 -7.30 7.94 7.17
CA MET A 491 -7.56 9.34 7.53
C MET A 491 -6.61 10.36 6.88
N PHE A 492 -5.35 9.98 6.65
CA PHE A 492 -4.37 10.85 6.00
C PHE A 492 -4.27 10.68 4.48
N THR A 493 -4.68 9.52 3.96
CA THR A 493 -4.56 9.17 2.53
C THR A 493 -5.86 9.36 1.76
N TRP A 494 -7.00 9.49 2.46
CA TRP A 494 -8.30 9.73 1.83
C TRP A 494 -8.31 11.07 1.11
N GLN A 495 -8.56 11.01 -0.20
CA GLN A 495 -8.73 12.18 -1.06
C GLN A 495 -10.16 12.19 -1.57
N VAL A 496 -10.89 13.28 -1.29
CA VAL A 496 -12.16 13.52 -1.98
C VAL A 496 -11.82 13.85 -3.41
N ARG A 497 -12.25 13.01 -4.35
CA ARG A 497 -12.10 13.29 -5.77
C ARG A 497 -12.82 14.62 -6.04
N PRO A 498 -12.12 15.70 -6.44
CA PRO A 498 -12.83 16.90 -6.82
C PRO A 498 -13.73 16.52 -7.99
N VAL A 499 -15.02 16.78 -7.86
CA VAL A 499 -15.92 16.78 -9.01
C VAL A 499 -15.38 17.91 -9.87
N SER A 500 -14.56 17.56 -10.85
CA SER A 500 -13.92 18.55 -11.71
C SER A 500 -15.03 19.36 -12.38
N ALA A 501 -14.95 20.69 -12.24
CA ALA A 501 -15.51 21.61 -13.22
C ALA A 501 -15.16 21.08 -14.63
N PRO A 502 -16.08 21.17 -15.61
CA PRO A 502 -15.89 20.53 -16.91
C PRO A 502 -14.53 20.94 -17.46
N ALA A 503 -13.74 19.93 -17.82
CA ALA A 503 -12.43 20.11 -18.42
C ALA A 503 -12.56 21.17 -19.52
N ALA A 504 -11.93 22.32 -19.31
CA ALA A 504 -11.74 23.28 -20.37
C ALA A 504 -11.08 22.52 -21.51
N ALA A 505 -11.83 22.38 -22.60
CA ALA A 505 -11.38 21.72 -23.80
C ALA A 505 -10.03 22.31 -24.18
N ILE A 506 -8.99 21.48 -24.07
CA ILE A 506 -7.70 21.77 -24.67
C ILE A 506 -8.01 21.96 -26.15
N ALA A 507 -7.88 23.21 -26.60
CA ALA A 507 -8.06 23.62 -27.98
C ALA A 507 -7.17 22.74 -28.86
N ALA A 508 -7.80 21.89 -29.66
CA ALA A 508 -7.13 21.16 -30.71
C ALA A 508 -6.70 22.15 -31.81
N ALA A 509 -5.40 22.42 -31.89
CA ALA A 509 -4.78 22.90 -33.11
C ALA A 509 -4.48 21.69 -34.02
N PRO A 510 -4.65 21.80 -35.35
CA PRO A 510 -4.69 20.65 -36.25
C PRO A 510 -3.27 20.17 -36.56
N ALA A 511 -2.93 18.94 -36.14
CA ALA A 511 -1.75 18.26 -36.65
C ALA A 511 -2.09 17.57 -37.98
N ALA A 512 -1.38 17.99 -39.02
CA ALA A 512 -1.43 17.45 -40.36
C ALA A 512 -1.20 15.93 -40.40
N GLY A 513 -1.90 15.28 -41.34
CA GLY A 513 -2.08 13.84 -41.39
C GLY A 513 -0.82 13.01 -41.63
N THR A 514 -0.84 11.81 -41.06
CA THR A 514 -0.26 10.61 -41.65
C THR A 514 -1.15 9.42 -41.29
N ALA A 515 -1.56 8.68 -42.31
CA ALA A 515 -2.51 7.58 -42.23
C ALA A 515 -1.90 6.38 -41.47
N ALA A 516 -2.54 5.98 -40.36
CA ALA A 516 -2.26 4.72 -39.69
C ALA A 516 -3.25 3.65 -40.18
N LYS A 517 -2.69 2.65 -40.88
CA LYS A 517 -3.36 1.41 -41.27
C LYS A 517 -3.71 0.57 -40.02
N GLY A 518 -4.82 -0.16 -40.14
CA GLY A 518 -5.58 -0.78 -39.05
C GLY A 518 -4.88 -1.88 -38.25
N ALA A 519 -5.30 -1.98 -36.98
CA ALA A 519 -5.22 -3.16 -36.14
C ALA A 519 -6.63 -3.80 -36.03
N PRO A 520 -6.75 -5.14 -35.93
CA PRO A 520 -8.03 -5.83 -36.05
C PRO A 520 -8.91 -5.63 -34.81
N ALA A 521 -10.18 -5.30 -35.05
CA ALA A 521 -11.18 -5.06 -34.03
C ALA A 521 -11.64 -6.37 -33.35
N ALA A 522 -11.77 -6.32 -32.02
CA ALA A 522 -12.46 -7.35 -31.25
C ALA A 522 -13.89 -7.56 -31.79
N ALA A 523 -14.32 -8.82 -31.89
CA ALA A 523 -15.63 -9.18 -32.42
C ALA A 523 -16.75 -8.61 -31.54
N ILE A 524 -17.50 -7.64 -32.07
CA ILE A 524 -18.66 -7.04 -31.41
C ILE A 524 -19.77 -8.08 -31.23
N GLY A 525 -20.28 -8.22 -30.01
CA GLY A 525 -21.33 -9.17 -29.67
C GLY A 525 -22.68 -8.82 -30.28
N ARG A 526 -23.49 -9.84 -30.58
CA ARG A 526 -24.78 -9.71 -31.28
C ARG A 526 -25.76 -8.71 -30.63
N ASN A 527 -25.70 -8.55 -29.32
CA ASN A 527 -26.58 -7.66 -28.54
C ASN A 527 -25.91 -6.34 -28.11
N ASP A 528 -24.63 -6.12 -28.43
CA ASP A 528 -23.88 -4.93 -28.02
C ASP A 528 -24.36 -3.67 -28.76
N PRO A 529 -24.09 -2.46 -28.23
CA PRO A 529 -24.39 -1.21 -28.93
C PRO A 529 -23.67 -1.13 -30.27
N CYS A 530 -24.40 -0.83 -31.35
CA CYS A 530 -23.82 -0.86 -32.69
C CYS A 530 -22.75 0.22 -32.87
N ARG A 531 -21.59 -0.17 -33.43
CA ARG A 531 -20.42 0.70 -33.67
C ARG A 531 -20.66 1.91 -34.60
N CYS A 532 -21.79 1.96 -35.31
CA CYS A 532 -22.16 3.12 -36.12
C CYS A 532 -22.72 4.30 -35.31
N GLY A 533 -22.86 4.16 -33.98
CA GLY A 533 -23.35 5.24 -33.11
C GLY A 533 -24.87 5.43 -33.15
N SER A 534 -25.62 4.53 -33.79
CA SER A 534 -27.09 4.65 -33.94
C SER A 534 -27.90 4.42 -32.66
N GLY A 535 -27.26 4.03 -31.55
CA GLY A 535 -27.92 3.68 -30.29
C GLY A 535 -28.71 2.36 -30.32
N LYS A 536 -28.74 1.63 -31.45
CA LYS A 536 -29.42 0.33 -31.59
C LYS A 536 -28.47 -0.84 -31.30
N LYS A 537 -29.00 -1.98 -30.85
CA LYS A 537 -28.22 -3.24 -30.71
C LYS A 537 -27.67 -3.68 -32.08
N TYR A 538 -26.46 -4.24 -32.11
CA TYR A 538 -25.74 -4.61 -33.34
C TYR A 538 -26.57 -5.48 -34.29
N LYS A 539 -27.29 -6.50 -33.77
CA LYS A 539 -28.22 -7.33 -34.56
C LYS A 539 -29.33 -6.59 -35.31
N ASN A 540 -29.73 -5.43 -34.80
CA ASN A 540 -30.82 -4.62 -35.36
C ASN A 540 -30.28 -3.45 -36.20
N CYS A 541 -28.97 -3.43 -36.46
CA CYS A 541 -28.30 -2.39 -37.25
C CYS A 541 -27.29 -3.05 -38.20
N CYS A 542 -25.99 -2.80 -38.04
CA CYS A 542 -24.96 -3.19 -39.01
C CYS A 542 -24.70 -4.70 -39.14
N MET A 543 -25.27 -5.56 -38.28
CA MET A 543 -25.06 -7.01 -38.40
C MET A 543 -25.51 -7.59 -39.76
N LYS A 544 -26.55 -7.02 -40.39
CA LYS A 544 -27.02 -7.49 -41.70
C LYS A 544 -26.10 -7.07 -42.85
N SER A 545 -25.39 -5.95 -42.71
CA SER A 545 -24.46 -5.43 -43.71
C SER A 545 -23.04 -5.99 -43.53
N ASP A 546 -22.70 -6.49 -42.35
CA ASP A 546 -21.37 -7.05 -42.04
C ASP A 546 -21.24 -8.55 -42.35
N GLY A 547 -22.33 -9.18 -42.80
CA GLY A 547 -22.38 -10.62 -43.12
C GLY A 547 -22.66 -10.92 -44.60
N ALA A 548 -22.42 -9.97 -45.51
CA ALA A 548 -22.51 -10.13 -46.96
C ALA A 548 -21.12 -10.05 -47.61
#